data_AF-A0A059C1H2-F1
#
_entry.id   AF-A0A059C1H2-F1
#
_cell.length_a   1.000
_cell.length_b   1.000
_cell.length_c   1.000
_cell.angle_alpha   90.00
_cell.angle_beta   90.00
_cell.angle_gamma   90.00
#
_symmetry.space_group_name_H-M   'P 1'
#
loop_
_entity.id
_entity.type
_entity.pdbx_description
1 polymer ?
#
loop_
_entity_poly.entity_id
_entity_poly.type
_entity_poly.pdbx_seq_one_letter_code
_entity_poly.pdbx_strand_id
1 'polypeptide(L)'
;MGHPNVKVAQAAHSLFAAFVSSGKDSFEDQRASLKEQLVFYYMQRSLEAFPAITPFEGLASGVAAIVRHLPAGSPAIFYCIHSIAEKANKLCNVEFVHDGHMSMKWQGESEPCKNLLELLLRLLSLVDIQVLPDLMKLLAQLIVQLPKDGQSMVLNDLYAQVAESDDLTRKPTLVSWLQSLSYVCTQAKSCGSDISKISSSRKESPSWSAKLARL
;
A
#
# COMPACT_ATOMS: atom_id res chain seq x y z
N MET A 1 -22.02 13.49 -24.51
CA MET A 1 -20.70 12.84 -24.35
C MET A 1 -20.93 11.58 -23.54
N GLY A 2 -20.59 10.40 -24.08
CA GLY A 2 -20.94 9.10 -23.48
C GLY A 2 -20.28 8.90 -22.11
N HIS A 3 -20.99 8.19 -21.22
CA HIS A 3 -20.50 7.85 -19.88
C HIS A 3 -19.13 7.17 -19.92
N PRO A 4 -18.27 7.39 -18.92
CA PRO A 4 -16.97 6.72 -18.83
C PRO A 4 -17.14 5.19 -18.94
N ASN A 5 -16.46 4.59 -19.92
CA ASN A 5 -16.61 3.17 -20.22
C ASN A 5 -15.46 2.38 -19.58
N VAL A 6 -15.81 1.44 -18.69
CA VAL A 6 -14.86 0.55 -18.01
C VAL A 6 -13.95 -0.19 -19.00
N LYS A 7 -14.46 -0.55 -20.19
CA LYS A 7 -13.64 -1.17 -21.25
C LYS A 7 -12.54 -0.26 -21.77
N VAL A 8 -12.82 1.05 -21.87
CA VAL A 8 -11.83 2.05 -22.30
C VAL A 8 -10.79 2.25 -21.20
N ALA A 9 -11.21 2.30 -19.94
CA ALA A 9 -10.29 2.34 -18.80
C ALA A 9 -9.36 1.12 -18.81
N GLN A 10 -9.91 -0.08 -18.95
CA GLN A 10 -9.14 -1.32 -19.03
C GLN A 10 -8.11 -1.30 -20.17
N ALA A 11 -8.52 -0.90 -21.37
CA ALA A 11 -7.60 -0.77 -22.51
C ALA A 11 -6.48 0.25 -22.24
N ALA A 12 -6.78 1.36 -21.57
CA ALA A 12 -5.80 2.37 -21.19
C ALA A 12 -4.75 1.80 -20.21
N HIS A 13 -5.17 1.01 -19.21
CA HIS A 13 -4.26 0.32 -18.31
C HIS A 13 -3.35 -0.68 -19.03
N SER A 14 -3.91 -1.48 -19.96
CA SER A 14 -3.11 -2.41 -20.77
C SER A 14 -2.11 -1.68 -21.64
N LEU A 15 -2.51 -0.57 -22.28
CA LEU A 15 -1.62 0.25 -23.10
C LEU A 15 -0.49 0.87 -22.26
N PHE A 16 -0.83 1.40 -21.08
CA PHE A 16 0.17 1.96 -20.16
C PHE A 16 1.17 0.89 -19.71
N ALA A 17 0.70 -0.28 -19.28
CA ALA A 17 1.56 -1.38 -18.87
C ALA A 17 2.49 -1.80 -20.03
N ALA A 18 1.96 -1.97 -21.24
CA ALA A 18 2.76 -2.29 -22.42
C ALA A 18 3.79 -1.20 -22.76
N PHE A 19 3.43 0.07 -22.63
CA PHE A 19 4.35 1.19 -22.85
C PHE A 19 5.50 1.21 -21.83
N VAL A 20 5.20 1.07 -20.54
CA VAL A 20 6.23 1.03 -19.49
C VAL A 20 7.14 -0.19 -19.66
N SER A 21 6.57 -1.36 -19.97
CA SER A 21 7.29 -2.61 -20.21
C SER A 21 8.08 -2.65 -21.53
N SER A 22 7.80 -1.76 -22.48
CA SER A 22 8.44 -1.79 -23.79
C SER A 22 9.97 -1.65 -23.69
N GLY A 23 10.70 -2.43 -24.50
CA GLY A 23 12.16 -2.56 -24.40
C GLY A 23 12.94 -1.27 -24.68
N LYS A 24 14.26 -1.39 -24.49
CA LYS A 24 15.25 -0.35 -24.77
C LYS A 24 15.47 -0.22 -26.28
N ASP A 25 14.88 0.82 -26.87
CA ASP A 25 15.26 1.27 -28.21
C ASP A 25 16.37 2.31 -28.12
N SER A 26 17.04 2.62 -29.24
CA SER A 26 18.24 3.45 -29.41
C SER A 26 18.17 4.92 -28.89
N PHE A 27 17.14 5.29 -28.15
CA PHE A 27 16.89 6.61 -27.54
C PHE A 27 16.66 6.48 -26.02
N GLU A 28 17.60 5.84 -25.31
CA GLU A 28 17.42 5.35 -23.94
C GLU A 28 17.06 6.44 -22.91
N ASP A 29 17.77 7.56 -22.87
CA ASP A 29 17.60 8.55 -21.79
C ASP A 29 16.27 9.31 -21.88
N GLN A 30 15.87 9.69 -23.09
CA GLN A 30 14.61 10.41 -23.30
C GLN A 30 13.41 9.50 -23.04
N ARG A 31 13.47 8.23 -23.48
CA ARG A 31 12.37 7.29 -23.26
C ARG A 31 12.26 6.87 -21.81
N ALA A 32 13.37 6.67 -21.10
CA ALA A 32 13.37 6.39 -19.66
C ALA A 32 12.73 7.55 -18.90
N SER A 33 13.11 8.80 -19.20
CA SER A 33 12.51 9.99 -18.59
C SER A 33 11.00 10.10 -18.88
N LEU A 34 10.58 9.83 -20.12
CA LEU A 34 9.16 9.84 -20.49
C LEU A 34 8.33 8.78 -19.74
N LYS A 35 8.87 7.57 -19.57
CA LYS A 35 8.20 6.51 -18.79
C LYS A 35 7.99 6.95 -17.35
N GLU A 36 9.02 7.52 -16.71
CA GLU A 36 8.92 8.03 -15.34
C GLU A 36 7.92 9.18 -15.22
N GLN A 37 7.96 10.15 -16.13
CA GLN A 37 7.02 11.28 -16.14
C GLN A 37 5.56 10.82 -16.30
N LEU A 38 5.33 9.83 -17.16
CA LEU A 38 3.99 9.31 -17.40
C LEU A 38 3.39 8.63 -16.16
N VAL A 39 4.21 8.02 -15.31
CA VAL A 39 3.75 7.36 -14.07
C VAL A 39 2.99 8.34 -13.18
N PHE A 40 3.47 9.57 -13.01
CA PHE A 40 2.83 10.55 -12.15
C PHE A 40 1.38 10.80 -12.59
N TYR A 41 1.20 11.06 -13.89
CA TYR A 41 -0.12 11.29 -14.46
C TYR A 41 -1.00 10.03 -14.40
N TYR A 42 -0.44 8.87 -14.75
CA TYR A 42 -1.15 7.60 -14.71
C TYR A 42 -1.68 7.29 -13.30
N MET A 43 -0.85 7.40 -12.28
CA MET A 43 -1.21 7.08 -10.91
C MET A 43 -2.28 8.04 -10.38
N GLN A 44 -2.12 9.35 -10.61
CA GLN A 44 -3.11 10.33 -10.21
C GLN A 44 -4.48 10.01 -10.83
N ARG A 45 -4.55 9.88 -12.16
CA ARG A 45 -5.82 9.65 -12.87
C ARG A 45 -6.46 8.31 -12.52
N SER A 46 -5.65 7.26 -12.40
CA SER A 46 -6.14 5.92 -12.06
C SER A 46 -6.75 5.89 -10.67
N LEU A 47 -6.09 6.49 -9.68
CA LEU A 47 -6.54 6.48 -8.29
C LEU A 47 -7.68 7.49 -8.04
N GLU A 48 -7.75 8.60 -8.77
CA GLU A 48 -8.92 9.50 -8.74
C GLU A 48 -10.21 8.77 -9.14
N ALA A 49 -10.14 7.95 -10.19
CA ALA A 49 -11.28 7.22 -10.74
C ALA A 49 -11.54 5.84 -10.09
N PHE A 50 -10.65 5.37 -9.21
CA PHE A 50 -10.82 4.13 -8.46
C PHE A 50 -11.69 4.36 -7.20
N PRO A 51 -12.65 3.46 -6.87
CA PRO A 51 -12.98 2.19 -7.55
C PRO A 51 -14.06 2.30 -8.64
N ALA A 52 -14.58 3.49 -8.92
CA ALA A 52 -15.77 3.66 -9.75
C ALA A 52 -15.59 3.21 -11.21
N ILE A 53 -14.54 3.68 -11.89
CA ILE A 53 -14.30 3.42 -13.32
C ILE A 53 -13.02 2.61 -13.52
N THR A 54 -12.00 2.87 -12.70
CA THR A 54 -10.73 2.17 -12.76
C THR A 54 -10.89 0.73 -12.29
N PRO A 55 -10.67 -0.28 -13.15
CA PRO A 55 -10.70 -1.66 -12.72
C PRO A 55 -9.45 -1.99 -11.90
N PHE A 56 -9.62 -2.75 -10.80
CA PHE A 56 -8.51 -3.15 -9.93
C PHE A 56 -7.40 -3.89 -10.70
N GLU A 57 -7.77 -4.88 -11.52
CA GLU A 57 -6.80 -5.66 -12.31
C GLU A 57 -5.96 -4.79 -13.24
N GLY A 58 -6.57 -3.77 -13.85
CA GLY A 58 -5.87 -2.81 -14.71
C GLY A 58 -4.88 -1.96 -13.91
N LEU A 59 -5.31 -1.44 -12.75
CA LEU A 59 -4.44 -0.69 -11.85
C LEU A 59 -3.26 -1.55 -11.38
N ALA A 60 -3.53 -2.77 -10.88
CA ALA A 60 -2.53 -3.70 -10.38
C ALA A 60 -1.51 -4.07 -11.47
N SER A 61 -1.98 -4.32 -12.71
CA SER A 61 -1.11 -4.59 -13.85
C SER A 61 -0.17 -3.41 -14.16
N GLY A 62 -0.69 -2.18 -14.20
CA GLY A 62 0.15 -1.00 -14.43
C GLY A 62 1.15 -0.73 -13.30
N VAL A 63 0.74 -0.92 -12.04
CA VAL A 63 1.64 -0.82 -10.88
C VAL A 63 2.75 -1.86 -10.97
N ALA A 64 2.42 -3.09 -11.32
CA ALA A 64 3.41 -4.15 -11.48
C ALA A 64 4.38 -3.86 -12.64
N ALA A 65 3.92 -3.22 -13.72
CA ALA A 65 4.78 -2.78 -14.82
C ALA A 65 5.73 -1.66 -14.37
N ILE A 66 5.24 -0.67 -13.62
CA ILE A 66 6.05 0.41 -13.04
C ILE A 66 7.20 -0.17 -12.21
N VAL A 67 6.87 -1.03 -11.25
CA VAL A 67 7.84 -1.54 -10.27
C VAL A 67 8.87 -2.48 -10.91
N ARG A 68 8.53 -3.17 -12.00
CA ARG A 68 9.44 -4.12 -12.67
C ARG A 68 10.32 -3.52 -13.75
N HIS A 69 9.89 -2.43 -14.39
CA HIS A 69 10.53 -1.93 -15.61
C HIS A 69 11.08 -0.52 -15.52
N LEU A 70 10.77 0.21 -14.43
CA LEU A 70 11.50 1.43 -14.13
C LEU A 70 12.84 1.14 -13.44
N PRO A 71 13.79 2.08 -13.50
CA PRO A 71 15.03 1.95 -12.76
C PRO A 71 14.80 1.79 -11.26
N ALA A 72 15.62 0.95 -10.63
CA ALA A 72 15.60 0.77 -9.19
C ALA A 72 15.80 2.10 -8.46
N GLY A 73 14.95 2.40 -7.49
CA GLY A 73 14.99 3.66 -6.75
C GLY A 73 14.44 4.87 -7.52
N SER A 74 13.79 4.66 -8.68
CA SER A 74 13.15 5.75 -9.42
C SER A 74 12.13 6.51 -8.56
N PRO A 75 12.13 7.85 -8.55
CA PRO A 75 11.13 8.67 -7.85
C PRO A 75 9.69 8.33 -8.22
N ALA A 76 9.46 7.85 -9.45
CA ALA A 76 8.15 7.42 -9.92
C ALA A 76 7.63 6.18 -9.15
N ILE A 77 8.53 5.26 -8.75
CA ILE A 77 8.15 4.09 -7.96
C ILE A 77 7.74 4.52 -6.54
N PHE A 78 8.52 5.41 -5.91
CA PHE A 78 8.16 5.99 -4.62
C PHE A 78 6.81 6.70 -4.67
N TYR A 79 6.61 7.57 -5.67
CA TYR A 79 5.34 8.25 -5.87
C TYR A 79 4.16 7.26 -6.04
N CYS A 80 4.37 6.18 -6.80
CA CYS A 80 3.38 5.13 -7.00
C CYS A 80 2.96 4.49 -5.67
N ILE A 81 3.90 3.98 -4.85
CA ILE A 81 3.56 3.32 -3.59
C ILE A 81 2.92 4.27 -2.58
N HIS A 82 3.39 5.52 -2.51
CA HIS A 82 2.82 6.54 -1.65
C HIS A 82 1.38 6.87 -2.05
N SER A 83 1.12 7.03 -3.35
CA SER A 83 -0.22 7.34 -3.86
C SER A 83 -1.21 6.21 -3.58
N ILE A 84 -0.78 4.95 -3.73
CA ILE A 84 -1.60 3.78 -3.40
C ILE A 84 -1.88 3.73 -1.90
N ALA A 85 -0.85 3.91 -1.06
CA ALA A 85 -1.02 3.91 0.39
C ALA A 85 -1.95 5.04 0.87
N GLU A 86 -1.83 6.24 0.31
CA GLU A 86 -2.72 7.36 0.61
C GLU A 86 -4.17 7.04 0.19
N LYS A 87 -4.37 6.50 -1.01
CA LYS A 87 -5.70 6.12 -1.49
C LYS A 87 -6.31 5.00 -0.63
N ALA A 88 -5.52 3.99 -0.27
CA ALA A 88 -5.94 2.91 0.63
C ALA A 88 -6.38 3.50 1.97
N ASN A 89 -5.57 4.36 2.59
CA ASN A 89 -5.90 4.98 3.87
C ASN A 89 -7.23 5.74 3.83
N LYS A 90 -7.48 6.50 2.74
CA LYS A 90 -8.74 7.23 2.56
C LYS A 90 -9.94 6.27 2.47
N LEU A 91 -9.82 5.19 1.71
CA LEU A 91 -10.91 4.21 1.54
C LEU A 91 -11.22 3.49 2.85
N CYS A 92 -10.19 2.99 3.54
CA CYS A 92 -10.38 2.26 4.79
C CYS A 92 -11.01 3.17 5.87
N ASN A 93 -10.59 4.44 5.98
CA ASN A 93 -11.19 5.39 6.92
C ASN A 93 -12.66 5.72 6.62
N VAL A 94 -13.05 5.83 5.35
CA VAL A 94 -14.46 6.05 4.98
C VAL A 94 -15.31 4.84 5.36
N GLU A 95 -14.79 3.63 5.13
CA GLU A 95 -15.45 2.37 5.48
C GLU A 95 -15.62 2.23 7.01
N PHE A 96 -14.61 2.60 7.82
CA PHE A 96 -14.71 2.56 9.29
C PHE A 96 -15.74 3.53 9.87
N VAL A 97 -16.00 4.66 9.21
CA VAL A 97 -17.00 5.63 9.68
C VAL A 97 -18.43 5.16 9.39
N HIS A 98 -18.63 4.39 8.32
CA HIS A 98 -19.96 3.98 7.87
C HIS A 98 -20.41 2.62 8.41
N ASP A 99 -19.50 1.71 8.77
CA ASP A 99 -19.86 0.35 9.17
C ASP A 99 -19.14 -0.07 10.47
N GLY A 100 -19.86 0.04 11.59
CA GLY A 100 -19.38 -0.40 12.91
C GLY A 100 -19.30 -1.93 13.09
N HIS A 101 -19.50 -2.71 12.03
CA HIS A 101 -19.60 -4.18 12.09
C HIS A 101 -18.82 -4.87 10.96
N MET A 102 -17.53 -4.55 10.83
CA MET A 102 -16.60 -5.04 9.80
C MET A 102 -16.10 -6.49 10.01
N SER A 103 -16.76 -7.30 10.84
CA SER A 103 -16.31 -8.68 11.11
C SER A 103 -16.66 -9.65 9.96
N MET A 104 -17.67 -9.35 9.13
CA MET A 104 -18.17 -10.28 8.10
C MET A 104 -17.82 -9.93 6.64
N LYS A 105 -17.27 -8.75 6.34
CA LYS A 105 -17.00 -8.33 4.93
C LYS A 105 -15.65 -8.76 4.35
N TRP A 106 -14.76 -9.33 5.15
CA TRP A 106 -13.43 -9.76 4.66
C TRP A 106 -13.44 -11.08 3.86
N GLN A 107 -14.57 -11.78 3.76
CA GLN A 107 -14.69 -13.13 3.18
C GLN A 107 -15.39 -13.23 1.81
N GLY A 108 -15.79 -12.13 1.14
CA GLY A 108 -16.35 -12.18 -0.21
C GLY A 108 -16.52 -10.81 -0.88
N GLU A 109 -16.40 -10.76 -2.22
CA GLU A 109 -16.33 -9.57 -3.10
C GLU A 109 -15.38 -8.47 -2.58
N SER A 110 -14.10 -8.56 -2.98
CA SER A 110 -13.02 -7.76 -2.39
C SER A 110 -13.31 -6.25 -2.39
N GLU A 111 -13.42 -5.69 -1.19
CA GLU A 111 -13.61 -4.26 -0.97
C GLU A 111 -12.45 -3.45 -1.57
N PRO A 112 -12.72 -2.24 -2.11
CA PRO A 112 -11.70 -1.36 -2.68
C PRO A 112 -10.48 -1.11 -1.78
N CYS A 113 -10.69 -0.90 -0.47
CA CYS A 113 -9.59 -0.78 0.51
C CYS A 113 -8.75 -2.06 0.56
N LYS A 114 -9.39 -3.22 0.72
CA LYS A 114 -8.74 -4.54 0.79
C LYS A 114 -7.88 -4.82 -0.45
N ASN A 115 -8.40 -4.54 -1.63
CA ASN A 115 -7.68 -4.69 -2.89
C ASN A 115 -6.37 -3.89 -2.93
N LEU A 116 -6.40 -2.61 -2.52
CA LEU A 116 -5.20 -1.78 -2.48
C LEU A 116 -4.22 -2.24 -1.40
N LEU A 117 -4.71 -2.70 -0.25
CA LEU A 117 -3.88 -3.26 0.81
C LEU A 117 -3.19 -4.54 0.35
N GLU A 118 -3.92 -5.47 -0.26
CA GLU A 118 -3.34 -6.69 -0.83
C GLU A 118 -2.30 -6.38 -1.90
N LEU A 119 -2.54 -5.37 -2.75
CA LEU A 119 -1.56 -4.91 -3.72
C LEU A 119 -0.28 -4.42 -3.03
N LEU A 120 -0.40 -3.57 -2.01
CA LEU A 120 0.76 -3.09 -1.23
C LEU A 120 1.52 -4.22 -0.54
N LEU A 121 0.83 -5.21 0.01
CA LEU A 121 1.45 -6.40 0.63
C LEU A 121 2.23 -7.21 -0.42
N ARG A 122 1.64 -7.46 -1.59
CA ARG A 122 2.33 -8.14 -2.71
C ARG A 122 3.54 -7.36 -3.21
N LEU A 123 3.56 -6.03 -3.08
CA LEU A 123 4.70 -5.23 -3.48
C LEU A 123 5.94 -5.47 -2.60
N LEU A 124 5.81 -5.98 -1.37
CA LEU A 124 6.96 -6.30 -0.50
C LEU A 124 7.94 -7.28 -1.16
N SER A 125 7.43 -8.22 -1.98
CA SER A 125 8.24 -9.20 -2.70
C SER A 125 8.68 -8.73 -4.09
N LEU A 126 8.18 -7.59 -4.58
CA LEU A 126 8.39 -7.14 -5.96
C LEU A 126 9.25 -5.88 -6.09
N VAL A 127 9.13 -4.93 -5.16
CA VAL A 127 9.86 -3.65 -5.26
C VAL A 127 11.36 -3.84 -5.14
N ASP A 128 12.17 -2.93 -5.66
CA ASP A 128 13.60 -2.98 -5.39
C ASP A 128 13.92 -2.79 -3.90
N ILE A 129 15.07 -3.33 -3.48
CA ILE A 129 15.52 -3.22 -2.08
C ILE A 129 15.65 -1.76 -1.60
N GLN A 130 15.87 -0.82 -2.53
CA GLN A 130 15.93 0.62 -2.24
C GLN A 130 14.57 1.23 -1.89
N VAL A 131 13.48 0.65 -2.37
CA VAL A 131 12.09 1.12 -2.16
C VAL A 131 11.42 0.39 -0.99
N LEU A 132 11.91 -0.82 -0.68
CA LEU A 132 11.34 -1.68 0.34
C LEU A 132 11.15 -1.00 1.73
N PRO A 133 12.10 -0.23 2.28
CA PRO A 133 11.93 0.42 3.59
C PRO A 133 10.74 1.40 3.62
N ASP A 134 10.57 2.22 2.59
CA ASP A 134 9.46 3.16 2.51
C ASP A 134 8.11 2.45 2.41
N LEU A 135 8.04 1.36 1.62
CA LEU A 135 6.84 0.53 1.54
C LEU A 135 6.48 -0.09 2.89
N MET A 136 7.48 -0.64 3.60
CA MET A 136 7.30 -1.23 4.94
C MET A 136 6.77 -0.21 5.95
N LYS A 137 7.29 1.02 5.92
CA LYS A 137 6.82 2.12 6.76
C LYS A 137 5.38 2.52 6.44
N LEU A 138 5.03 2.67 5.16
CA LEU A 138 3.66 3.00 4.73
C LEU A 138 2.67 1.91 5.14
N LEU A 139 3.02 0.63 4.96
CA LEU A 139 2.21 -0.50 5.40
C LEU A 139 2.04 -0.53 6.91
N ALA A 140 3.09 -0.28 7.69
CA ALA A 140 2.98 -0.19 9.15
C ALA A 140 1.99 0.89 9.58
N GLN A 141 2.05 2.08 8.94
CA GLN A 141 1.12 3.17 9.21
C GLN A 141 -0.33 2.81 8.90
N LEU A 142 -0.58 2.11 7.79
CA LEU A 142 -1.90 1.64 7.41
C LEU A 142 -2.41 0.58 8.39
N ILE A 143 -1.61 -0.45 8.67
CA ILE A 143 -2.01 -1.60 9.50
C ILE A 143 -2.35 -1.14 10.92
N VAL A 144 -1.55 -0.24 11.51
CA VAL A 144 -1.81 0.26 12.88
C VAL A 144 -3.14 1.01 12.99
N GLN A 145 -3.66 1.58 11.89
CA GLN A 145 -4.95 2.28 11.83
C GLN A 145 -6.14 1.33 11.67
N LEU A 146 -5.94 0.08 11.25
CA LEU A 146 -7.03 -0.89 11.10
C LEU A 146 -7.62 -1.30 12.47
N PRO A 147 -8.89 -1.74 12.51
CA PRO A 147 -9.47 -2.42 13.67
C PRO A 147 -8.67 -3.66 14.07
N LYS A 148 -8.82 -4.13 15.30
CA LYS A 148 -8.02 -5.25 15.84
C LYS A 148 -8.14 -6.54 15.06
N ASP A 149 -9.34 -6.83 14.54
CA ASP A 149 -9.56 -8.02 13.72
C ASP A 149 -8.82 -7.90 12.38
N GLY A 150 -8.90 -6.72 11.75
CA GLY A 150 -8.15 -6.42 10.52
C GLY A 150 -6.63 -6.45 10.74
N GLN A 151 -6.14 -5.88 11.85
CA GLN A 151 -4.73 -5.98 12.24
C GLN A 151 -4.29 -7.45 12.35
N SER A 152 -5.07 -8.27 13.06
CA SER A 152 -4.73 -9.68 13.31
C SER A 152 -4.72 -10.49 12.02
N MET A 153 -5.71 -10.27 11.15
CA MET A 153 -5.78 -10.92 9.84
C MET A 153 -4.56 -10.58 8.98
N VAL A 154 -4.27 -9.29 8.79
CA VAL A 154 -3.15 -8.84 7.95
C VAL A 154 -1.80 -9.30 8.52
N LEU A 155 -1.63 -9.28 9.85
CA LEU A 155 -0.43 -9.80 10.49
C LEU A 155 -0.25 -11.29 10.25
N ASN A 156 -1.30 -12.09 10.36
CA ASN A 156 -1.25 -13.53 10.09
C ASN A 156 -0.86 -13.81 8.63
N ASP A 157 -1.45 -13.09 7.68
CA ASP A 157 -1.11 -13.21 6.26
C ASP A 157 0.35 -12.83 5.99
N LEU A 158 0.84 -11.75 6.61
CA LEU A 158 2.24 -11.34 6.54
C LEU A 158 3.18 -12.39 7.14
N TYR A 159 2.83 -12.99 8.28
CA TYR A 159 3.63 -14.06 8.89
C TYR A 159 3.75 -15.26 7.95
N ALA A 160 2.64 -15.68 7.32
CA ALA A 160 2.65 -16.76 6.35
C ALA A 160 3.52 -16.42 5.13
N GLN A 161 3.31 -15.25 4.52
CA GLN A 161 4.08 -14.79 3.35
C GLN A 161 5.59 -14.69 3.63
N VAL A 162 5.97 -14.14 4.78
CA VAL A 162 7.39 -14.03 5.17
C VAL A 162 7.98 -15.40 5.47
N ALA A 163 7.23 -16.30 6.13
CA ALA A 163 7.69 -17.66 6.42
C ALA A 163 7.95 -18.46 5.14
N GLU A 164 7.06 -18.36 4.15
CA GLU A 164 7.13 -19.06 2.86
C GLU A 164 8.09 -18.41 1.85
N SER A 165 8.57 -17.19 2.12
CA SER A 165 9.48 -16.49 1.21
C SER A 165 10.86 -17.18 1.12
N ASP A 166 11.32 -17.44 -0.11
CA ASP A 166 12.66 -17.93 -0.41
C ASP A 166 13.69 -16.79 -0.63
N ASP A 167 13.28 -15.53 -0.57
CA ASP A 167 14.19 -14.39 -0.75
C ASP A 167 15.05 -14.19 0.51
N LEU A 168 16.21 -14.83 0.52
CA LEU A 168 17.18 -14.77 1.62
C LEU A 168 17.74 -13.36 1.86
N THR A 169 17.61 -12.44 0.91
CA THR A 169 18.12 -11.06 1.03
C THR A 169 17.14 -10.20 1.81
N ARG A 170 15.84 -10.30 1.53
CA ARG A 170 14.79 -9.47 2.16
C ARG A 170 14.27 -10.05 3.45
N LYS A 171 14.19 -11.38 3.53
CA LYS A 171 13.53 -12.08 4.63
C LYS A 171 14.02 -11.69 6.02
N PRO A 172 15.34 -11.53 6.31
CA PRO A 172 15.79 -11.09 7.63
C PRO A 172 15.21 -9.73 8.05
N THR A 173 15.20 -8.77 7.11
CA THR A 173 14.65 -7.42 7.32
C THR A 173 13.14 -7.46 7.53
N LEU A 174 12.41 -8.23 6.71
CA LEU A 174 10.96 -8.39 6.83
C LEU A 174 10.56 -9.08 8.15
N VAL A 175 11.31 -10.08 8.61
CA VAL A 175 11.08 -10.74 9.90
C VAL A 175 11.22 -9.73 11.05
N SER A 176 12.31 -8.96 11.07
CA SER A 176 12.56 -7.97 12.14
C SER A 176 11.50 -6.86 12.15
N TRP A 177 11.11 -6.38 10.98
CA TRP A 177 10.03 -5.41 10.84
C TRP A 177 8.68 -5.96 11.27
N LEU A 178 8.32 -7.18 10.86
CA LEU A 178 7.05 -7.79 11.21
C LEU A 178 6.91 -8.03 12.73
N GLN A 179 7.99 -8.44 13.38
CA GLN A 179 8.05 -8.54 14.84
C GLN A 179 7.81 -7.18 15.51
N SER A 180 8.46 -6.12 14.98
CA SER A 180 8.32 -4.76 15.50
C SER A 180 6.90 -4.21 15.28
N LEU A 181 6.31 -4.47 14.11
CA LEU A 181 4.95 -4.09 13.77
C LEU A 181 3.93 -4.79 14.69
N SER A 182 4.07 -6.11 14.89
CA SER A 182 3.23 -6.89 15.80
C SER A 182 3.27 -6.34 17.24
N TYR A 183 4.47 -5.98 17.72
CA TYR A 183 4.63 -5.33 19.02
C TYR A 183 3.92 -3.97 19.11
N VAL A 184 3.96 -3.16 18.06
CA VAL A 184 3.23 -1.87 18.01
C VAL A 184 1.72 -2.10 18.01
N CYS A 185 1.21 -3.04 17.22
CA CYS A 185 -0.20 -3.38 17.15
C CYS A 185 -0.75 -3.90 18.49
N THR A 186 0.05 -4.64 19.25
CA THR A 186 -0.35 -5.11 20.59
C THR A 186 -0.32 -4.00 21.65
N GLN A 187 0.68 -3.12 21.63
CA GLN A 187 0.79 -2.00 22.58
C GLN A 187 -0.27 -0.91 22.43
N ALA A 188 -0.89 -0.75 21.26
CA ALA A 188 -2.02 0.17 21.08
C ALA A 188 -3.21 -0.13 22.03
N LYS A 189 -3.21 -1.28 22.73
CA LYS A 189 -4.17 -1.60 23.80
C LYS A 189 -3.87 -0.96 25.16
N SER A 190 -2.61 -0.67 25.52
CA SER A 190 -2.27 -0.40 26.94
C SER A 190 -2.50 1.04 27.43
N CYS A 191 -2.78 1.99 26.53
CA CYS A 191 -2.96 3.40 26.90
C CYS A 191 -4.42 3.88 26.82
N GLY A 192 -5.34 3.05 26.30
CA GLY A 192 -6.75 3.40 26.09
C GLY A 192 -7.72 2.94 27.18
N SER A 193 -7.29 2.08 28.13
CA SER A 193 -8.15 1.51 29.16
C SER A 193 -7.93 2.06 30.58
N ASP A 194 -6.98 2.97 30.79
CA ASP A 194 -6.65 3.54 32.11
C ASP A 194 -6.83 5.08 32.16
N ILE A 195 -7.95 5.60 31.67
CA ILE A 195 -8.40 6.99 31.96
C ILE A 195 -9.74 6.95 32.69
N SER A 196 -9.79 6.20 33.79
CA SER A 196 -10.79 6.39 34.83
C SER A 196 -10.16 6.23 36.20
N LYS A 197 -9.05 6.92 36.44
CA LYS A 197 -8.63 7.39 37.77
C LYS A 197 -7.38 8.25 37.67
N ILE A 198 -7.45 9.38 38.36
CA ILE A 198 -6.35 10.27 38.79
C ILE A 198 -6.09 11.49 37.90
N SER A 199 -6.58 12.58 38.46
CA SER A 199 -6.32 14.00 38.26
C SER A 199 -4.88 14.40 37.91
N SER A 200 -4.79 15.47 37.11
CA SER A 200 -3.80 16.55 37.21
C SER A 200 -2.33 16.17 37.08
N SER A 201 -1.85 16.07 35.83
CA SER A 201 -0.57 16.67 35.42
C SER A 201 -0.45 16.57 33.90
N ARG A 202 0.03 17.66 33.26
CA ARG A 202 0.35 17.69 31.83
C ARG A 202 1.20 16.47 31.50
N LYS A 203 0.71 15.60 30.61
CA LYS A 203 1.51 14.59 29.94
C LYS A 203 1.32 14.73 28.46
N GLU A 204 2.46 14.97 27.80
CA GLU A 204 2.61 14.98 26.36
C GLU A 204 2.00 13.71 25.76
N SER A 205 1.23 13.88 24.70
CA SER A 205 0.70 12.79 23.89
C SER A 205 1.82 11.86 23.43
N PRO A 206 1.67 10.52 23.51
CA PRO A 206 2.63 9.62 22.91
C PRO A 206 2.64 9.83 21.40
N SER A 207 3.75 10.35 20.87
CA SER A 207 3.95 10.54 19.44
C SER A 207 4.10 9.17 18.77
N TRP A 208 2.98 8.61 18.33
CA TRP A 208 2.93 7.42 17.45
C TRP A 208 3.80 7.62 16.22
N SER A 209 3.91 8.86 15.74
CA SER A 209 4.79 9.30 14.66
C SER A 209 6.26 8.95 14.94
N ALA A 210 6.73 9.06 16.19
CA ALA A 210 8.11 8.75 16.56
C ALA A 210 8.41 7.25 16.63
N LYS A 211 7.40 6.41 16.92
CA LYS A 211 7.54 4.94 16.91
C LYS A 211 7.44 4.38 15.50
N LEU A 212 6.53 4.91 14.68
CA LEU A 212 6.39 4.59 13.26
C LEU A 212 7.60 5.05 12.44
N ALA A 213 8.36 6.06 12.90
CA ALA A 213 9.61 6.48 12.28
C ALA A 213 10.78 5.49 12.49
N ARG A 214 10.62 4.50 13.38
CA ARG A 214 11.61 3.45 13.66
C ARG A 214 11.27 2.10 13.02
N LEU A 215 10.12 2.02 12.33
CA LEU A 215 9.70 0.92 11.47
C LEU A 215 10.05 1.24 10.01
#